data_AF-A0A970YW11-F1
#
_entry.id   AF-A0A970YW11-F1
#
_cell.length_a   1.000
_cell.length_b   1.000
_cell.length_c   1.000
_cell.angle_alpha   90.00
_cell.angle_beta   90.00
_cell.angle_gamma   90.00
#
_symmetry.space_group_name_H-M   'P 1'
#
loop_
_entity.id
_entity.type
_entity.pdbx_description
1 polymer ?
#
loop_
_entity_poly.entity_id
_entity_poly.type
_entity_poly.pdbx_seq_one_letter_code
_entity_poly.pdbx_strand_id
1 'polypeptide(L)' 'MERVVNIAKDKKSADKYDILQQIKMTVEERQIAAKTLKRKYYGKDCKDVRETKNAG' A
#
# COMPACT_ATOMS: atom_id res chain seq x y z
N MET A 1 3.21 8.78 9.66
CA MET A 1 3.64 8.91 8.26
C MET A 1 3.21 10.29 7.79
N GLU A 2 4.16 11.16 7.44
CA GLU A 2 3.86 12.50 6.95
C GLU A 2 3.19 12.43 5.57
N ARG A 3 2.18 13.27 5.33
CA ARG A 3 1.43 13.23 4.07
C ARG A 3 2.18 14.00 2.98
N VAL A 4 3.02 13.31 2.22
CA VAL A 4 3.70 13.86 1.04
C VAL A 4 2.91 13.55 -0.22
N VAL A 5 2.55 14.58 -0.99
CA VAL A 5 1.81 14.45 -2.26
C VAL A 5 2.70 14.88 -3.42
N ASN A 6 2.81 14.03 -4.45
CA ASN A 6 3.53 14.33 -5.69
C ASN A 6 2.54 14.44 -6.85
N ILE A 7 2.49 15.58 -7.53
CA ILE A 7 1.68 15.81 -8.72
C ILE A 7 2.60 15.71 -9.93
N ALA A 8 2.61 14.54 -10.58
CA ALA A 8 3.42 14.29 -11.76
C ALA A 8 2.80 14.93 -13.02
N LYS A 9 3.64 15.42 -13.93
CA LYS A 9 3.22 16.02 -15.21
C LYS A 9 2.86 15.00 -16.28
N ASP A 10 3.32 13.76 -16.12
CA ASP A 10 3.11 12.67 -17.06
C ASP A 10 3.10 11.31 -16.33
N LYS A 11 2.61 10.28 -17.03
CA LYS A 11 2.51 8.92 -16.48
C LYS A 11 3.87 8.37 -16.07
N LYS A 12 4.91 8.57 -16.89
CA LYS A 12 6.26 8.03 -16.65
C LYS A 12 6.85 8.54 -15.34
N SER A 13 6.63 9.81 -15.03
CA SER A 13 7.06 10.46 -13.80
C SER A 13 6.25 10.00 -12.59
N ALA A 14 4.95 9.74 -12.77
CA ALA A 14 4.11 9.13 -11.73
C ALA A 14 4.60 7.73 -11.37
N ASP A 15 4.82 6.88 -12.38
CA ASP A 15 5.30 5.51 -12.22
C ASP A 15 6.67 5.49 -11.52
N LYS A 16 7.59 6.38 -11.94
CA LYS A 16 8.91 6.50 -11.31
C LYS A 16 8.81 6.92 -9.84
N TYR A 17 7.92 7.85 -9.52
CA TYR A 17 7.73 8.29 -8.14
C TYR A 17 7.17 7.16 -7.25
N ASP A 18 6.21 6.38 -7.75
CA ASP A 18 5.64 5.24 -7.04
C ASP A 18 6.71 4.18 -6.73
N ILE A 19 7.51 3.80 -7.74
CA ILE A 19 8.64 2.86 -7.57
C ILE A 19 9.61 3.36 -6.49
N LEU A 20 10.00 4.63 -6.57
CA LEU A 20 10.93 5.21 -5.59
C LEU A 20 10.33 5.24 -4.19
N GLN A 21 9.03 5.48 -4.05
CA GLN A 21 8.34 5.41 -2.77
C GLN A 21 8.42 3.99 -2.18
N GLN A 22 8.14 2.96 -2.99
CA GLN A 22 8.19 1.56 -2.56
C GLN A 22 9.58 1.11 -2.12
N ILE A 23 10.62 1.56 -2.83
CA ILE A 23 12.02 1.26 -2.51
C ILE A 23 12.46 1.96 -1.22
N LYS A 24 12.03 3.21 -0.99
CA LYS A 24 12.40 3.99 0.20
C LYS A 24 11.75 3.47 1.48
N MET A 25 10.60 2.80 1.38
CA MET A 25 9.91 2.25 2.55
C MET A 25 10.62 1.00 3.08
N THR A 26 10.67 0.88 4.40
CA THR A 26 11.06 -0.39 5.04
C THR A 26 9.98 -1.46 4.86
N VAL A 27 10.28 -2.71 5.23
CA VAL A 27 9.30 -3.80 5.19
C VAL A 27 8.10 -3.48 6.08
N GLU A 28 8.35 -2.96 7.28
CA GLU A 28 7.34 -2.61 8.28
C GLU A 28 6.45 -1.47 7.76
N GLU A 29 7.03 -0.44 7.16
CA GLU A 29 6.28 0.67 6.58
C GLU A 29 5.39 0.22 5.43
N ARG A 30 5.89 -0.66 4.56
CA ARG A 30 5.07 -1.28 3.50
C ARG A 30 3.90 -2.06 4.08
N GLN A 31 4.10 -2.83 5.14
CA GLN A 31 3.04 -3.58 5.81
C GLN A 31 1.98 -2.65 6.44
N ILE A 32 2.41 -1.57 7.10
CA ILE A 32 1.50 -0.58 7.68
C ILE A 32 0.69 0.12 6.58
N ALA A 33 1.33 0.53 5.48
CA ALA A 33 0.67 1.14 4.33
C ALA A 33 -0.38 0.19 3.73
N ALA A 34 -0.01 -1.07 3.48
CA ALA A 34 -0.92 -2.08 2.96
C ALA A 34 -2.12 -2.32 3.90
N LYS A 35 -1.89 -2.44 5.21
CA LYS A 35 -2.96 -2.61 6.21
C LYS A 35 -3.90 -1.40 6.25
N THR A 36 -3.34 -0.20 6.15
CA THR A 36 -4.11 1.05 6.13
C THR A 36 -4.98 1.15 4.88
N LEU A 37 -4.41 0.85 3.70
CA LEU A 37 -5.14 0.81 2.44
C LEU A 37 -6.25 -0.26 2.47
N LYS A 38 -5.93 -1.46 2.96
CA LYS A 38 -6.90 -2.55 3.12
C LYS A 38 -8.09 -2.12 3.98
N ARG A 39 -7.82 -1.53 5.15
CA ARG A 39 -8.88 -1.05 6.05
C ARG A 39 -9.72 0.07 5.44
N LYS A 40 -9.10 0.97 4.67
CA LYS A 40 -9.78 2.09 4.03
C LYS A 40 -10.76 1.64 2.95
N TYR A 41 -10.36 0.68 2.11
CA TYR A 41 -11.17 0.26 0.95
C TYR A 41 -12.07 -0.95 1.23
N TYR A 42 -11.63 -1.90 2.06
CA TYR A 42 -12.36 -3.14 2.33
C TYR A 42 -12.94 -3.21 3.75
N GLY A 43 -12.74 -2.18 4.57
CA GLY A 43 -13.20 -2.16 5.96
C GLY A 43 -12.30 -2.94 6.92
N LYS A 44 -12.68 -2.92 8.20
CA LYS A 44 -11.90 -3.54 9.29
C LYS A 44 -11.94 -5.07 9.25
N ASP A 45 -13.06 -5.64 8.81
CA ASP A 45 -13.34 -7.08 8.90
C ASP A 45 -13.03 -7.83 7.59
N CYS A 46 -12.20 -7.22 6.72
CA CYS A 46 -11.70 -7.87 5.53
C CYS A 46 -10.69 -8.96 5.93
N LYS A 47 -11.15 -10.21 5.95
CA LYS A 47 -10.36 -11.41 6.23
C LYS A 47 -9.08 -11.41 5.39
N ASP A 48 -7.96 -11.79 5.98
CA ASP A 48 -6.74 -11.99 5.19
C ASP A 48 -6.90 -13.19 4.26
N VAL A 49 -6.37 -13.11 3.05
CA VAL A 49 -6.39 -14.26 2.13
C VAL A 49 -5.64 -15.46 2.70
N ARG A 50 -4.66 -15.21 3.58
CA ARG A 50 -3.93 -16.23 4.36
C ARG A 50 -4.80 -16.83 5.46
N GLU A 51 -5.74 -16.06 6.03
CA GLU A 51 -6.73 -16.55 7.00
C GLU A 51 -7.86 -17.34 6.30
N THR A 52 -8.11 -17.09 5.02
CA THR A 52 -9.16 -17.80 4.26
C THR A 52 -8.73 -19.15 3.69
N LYS A 53 -7.43 -19.47 3.61
CA LYS A 53 -6.92 -20.70 2.97
C LYS A 53 -6.76 -21.92 3.89
N ASN A 54 -7.27 -21.89 5.12
CA ASN A 54 -7.44 -23.08 5.96
C ASN A 54 -8.90 -23.58 6.01
N ALA A 55 -9.74 -23.17 5.05
CA ALA A 55 -11.10 -23.66 4.89
C ALA A 55 -11.19 -24.58 3.66
N GLY A 56 -10.49 -25.72 3.73
CA GLY A 56 -10.45 -26.76 2.71
C GLY A 56 -9.54 -27.90 3.15
#